data_AF-A0AAW0VPI5-F1
#
_entry.id   AF-A0AAW0VPI5-F1
#
_cell.length_a   1.000
_cell.length_b   1.000
_cell.length_c   1.000
_cell.angle_alpha   90.00
_cell.angle_beta   90.00
_cell.angle_gamma   90.00
#
_symmetry.space_group_name_H-M   'P 1'
#
loop_
_entity.id
_entity.type
_entity.pdbx_description
1 polymer ?
#
loop_
_entity_poly.entity_id
_entity_poly.type
_entity_poly.pdbx_seq_one_letter_code
_entity_poly.pdbx_strand_id
1 'polypeptide(L)'
;VGLYAAHGHSCFLYLGSILVDEYASEPGCVTGLLAMLEAFTQPTFILLTQPNGFRDHPDTVDDWFRLCARFLQRAPVAFLQCSALNTILECGLQACMLDHKEANAAVLKFFQDLLEAGRKHEDRPNFETRHTLVVNIFNTHGESLVSNLINAAIFILPQYMHHDVAETFFQIMQFDRPKFCLWLEAKLKVLPTKNSGGVEAITQTELVEFHKAVTQAERTKEITRALVDFSRFFS
;
A
#
# COMPACT_ATOMS: atom_id res chain seq x y z
N VAL A 1 -9.32 19.95 -14.06
CA VAL A 1 -8.11 20.14 -13.22
C VAL A 1 -8.01 21.53 -12.60
N GLY A 2 -8.24 22.64 -13.33
CA GLY A 2 -8.08 24.00 -12.77
C GLY A 2 -8.78 24.27 -11.44
N LEU A 3 -10.02 23.78 -11.25
CA LEU A 3 -10.74 23.90 -9.97
C LEU A 3 -10.12 23.08 -8.84
N TYR A 4 -9.61 21.87 -9.14
CA TYR A 4 -8.92 21.05 -8.15
C TYR A 4 -7.61 21.70 -7.71
N ALA A 5 -6.84 22.26 -8.65
CA ALA A 5 -5.62 22.99 -8.33
C ALA A 5 -5.88 24.24 -7.47
N ALA A 6 -7.04 24.88 -7.62
CA ALA A 6 -7.41 26.07 -6.85
C ALA A 6 -7.96 25.74 -5.45
N HIS A 7 -8.70 24.64 -5.29
CA HIS A 7 -9.49 24.39 -4.07
C HIS A 7 -9.18 23.06 -3.36
N GLY A 8 -8.47 22.13 -4.01
CA GLY A 8 -8.02 20.88 -3.39
C GLY A 8 -9.13 19.90 -2.96
N HIS A 9 -10.37 20.05 -3.45
CA HIS A 9 -11.48 19.18 -3.05
C HIS A 9 -11.28 17.72 -3.51
N SER A 10 -11.21 16.78 -2.57
CA SER A 10 -10.95 15.35 -2.85
C SER A 10 -12.01 14.72 -3.75
N CYS A 11 -13.26 15.24 -3.75
CA CYS A 11 -14.34 14.75 -4.59
C CYS A 11 -14.04 14.77 -6.09
N PHE A 12 -13.10 15.61 -6.55
CA PHE A 12 -12.62 15.58 -7.94
C PHE A 12 -11.78 14.33 -8.25
N LEU A 13 -11.00 13.85 -7.28
CA LEU A 13 -10.25 12.59 -7.39
C LEU A 13 -11.22 11.40 -7.40
N TYR A 14 -12.22 11.42 -6.52
CA TYR A 14 -13.29 10.43 -6.51
C TYR A 14 -14.04 10.41 -7.85
N LEU A 15 -14.46 11.56 -8.35
CA LEU A 15 -15.10 11.66 -9.68
C LEU A 15 -14.19 11.13 -10.78
N GLY A 16 -12.88 11.44 -10.72
CA GLY A 16 -11.89 10.86 -11.61
C GLY A 16 -11.90 9.34 -11.57
N SER A 17 -12.05 8.73 -10.39
CA SER A 17 -12.10 7.28 -10.22
C SER A 17 -13.31 6.66 -10.90
N ILE A 18 -14.46 7.36 -10.90
CA ILE A 18 -15.67 6.96 -11.62
C ILE A 18 -15.46 7.06 -13.12
N LEU A 19 -14.83 8.14 -13.62
CA LEU A 19 -14.51 8.26 -15.05
C LEU A 19 -13.58 7.14 -15.52
N VAL A 20 -12.60 6.75 -14.71
CA VAL A 20 -11.75 5.60 -15.01
C VAL A 20 -12.55 4.30 -15.02
N ASP A 21 -13.44 4.10 -14.04
CA ASP A 21 -14.23 2.88 -13.94
C ASP A 21 -15.13 2.64 -15.16
N GLU A 22 -15.73 3.71 -15.68
CA GLU A 22 -16.62 3.69 -16.84
C GLU A 22 -15.85 3.64 -18.17
N TYR A 23 -14.86 4.51 -18.36
CA TYR A 23 -14.30 4.78 -19.69
C TYR A 23 -12.92 4.15 -19.96
N ALA A 24 -12.21 3.61 -18.96
CA ALA A 24 -10.88 3.05 -19.20
C ALA A 24 -10.89 1.73 -19.99
N SER A 25 -12.07 1.13 -20.22
CA SER A 25 -12.24 0.01 -21.14
C SER A 25 -12.24 0.44 -22.62
N GLU A 26 -12.42 1.74 -22.89
CA GLU A 26 -12.39 2.30 -24.24
C GLU A 26 -10.96 2.77 -24.57
N PRO A 27 -10.27 2.15 -25.56
CA PRO A 27 -8.87 2.47 -25.86
C PRO A 27 -8.61 3.95 -26.19
N GLY A 28 -9.60 4.64 -26.77
CA GLY A 28 -9.51 6.06 -27.10
C GLY A 28 -9.51 6.99 -25.88
N CYS A 29 -9.99 6.53 -24.73
CA CYS A 29 -10.12 7.34 -23.52
C CYS A 29 -8.90 7.25 -22.59
N VAL A 30 -8.14 6.14 -22.65
CA VAL A 30 -7.04 5.85 -21.72
C VAL A 30 -6.01 6.97 -21.67
N THR A 31 -5.59 7.52 -22.81
CA THR A 31 -4.62 8.62 -22.87
C THR A 31 -5.13 9.87 -22.16
N GLY A 32 -6.41 10.23 -22.35
CA GLY A 32 -7.02 11.38 -21.70
C GLY A 32 -7.17 11.19 -20.18
N LEU A 33 -7.50 9.96 -19.76
CA LEU A 33 -7.58 9.59 -18.35
C LEU A 33 -6.21 9.66 -17.66
N LEU A 34 -5.14 9.18 -18.31
CA LEU A 34 -3.78 9.32 -17.77
C LEU A 34 -3.36 10.79 -17.67
N ALA A 35 -3.66 11.61 -18.68
CA ALA A 35 -3.39 13.05 -18.61
C ALA A 35 -4.15 13.71 -17.44
N MET A 36 -5.37 13.26 -17.14
CA MET A 36 -6.12 13.71 -15.96
C MET A 36 -5.42 13.31 -14.65
N LEU A 37 -4.97 12.05 -14.53
CA LEU A 37 -4.21 11.56 -13.37
C LEU A 37 -2.94 12.39 -13.14
N GLU A 38 -2.14 12.59 -14.19
CA GLU A 38 -0.89 13.37 -14.13
C GLU A 38 -1.18 14.82 -13.70
N ALA A 39 -2.25 15.42 -14.23
CA ALA A 39 -2.64 16.77 -13.88
C ALA A 39 -3.19 16.91 -12.45
N PHE A 40 -3.75 15.84 -11.87
CA PHE A 40 -4.10 15.79 -10.44
C PHE A 40 -2.88 15.55 -9.54
N THR A 41 -1.87 14.82 -10.01
CA THR A 41 -0.72 14.39 -9.20
C THR A 41 -0.04 15.57 -8.50
N GLN A 42 0.33 16.61 -9.25
CA GLN A 42 1.04 17.76 -8.69
C GLN A 42 0.26 18.48 -7.56
N PRO A 43 -0.99 18.95 -7.76
CA PRO A 43 -1.74 19.60 -6.70
C PRO A 43 -2.04 18.67 -5.51
N THR A 44 -2.32 17.38 -5.75
CA THR A 44 -2.47 16.40 -4.66
C THR A 44 -1.20 16.32 -3.82
N PHE A 45 -0.04 16.27 -4.47
CA PHE A 45 1.22 16.07 -3.76
C PHE A 45 1.65 17.32 -3.02
N ILE A 46 1.43 18.51 -3.58
CA ILE A 46 1.63 19.79 -2.87
C ILE A 46 0.86 19.81 -1.55
N LEU A 47 -0.36 19.26 -1.53
CA LEU A 47 -1.20 19.17 -0.34
C LEU A 47 -0.65 18.13 0.66
N LEU A 48 -0.34 16.92 0.19
CA LEU A 48 0.07 15.79 1.05
C LEU A 48 1.50 15.93 1.60
N THR A 49 2.40 16.62 0.89
CA THR A 49 3.79 16.84 1.34
C THR A 49 3.94 18.01 2.30
N GLN A 50 2.87 18.73 2.65
CA GLN A 50 2.92 19.70 3.74
C GLN A 50 3.23 18.98 5.07
N PRO A 51 3.77 19.70 6.08
CA PRO A 51 3.84 19.16 7.43
C PRO A 51 2.47 18.63 7.88
N ASN A 52 2.39 17.37 8.29
CA ASN A 52 1.15 16.67 8.63
C ASN A 52 0.12 16.53 7.49
N GLY A 53 0.48 16.75 6.23
CA GLY A 53 -0.47 16.76 5.10
C GLY A 53 -1.32 15.51 4.97
N PHE A 54 -0.76 14.31 5.18
CA PHE A 54 -1.53 13.06 5.21
C PHE A 54 -2.59 13.03 6.32
N ARG A 55 -2.29 13.59 7.49
CA ARG A 55 -3.19 13.64 8.64
C ARG A 55 -4.25 14.73 8.49
N ASP A 56 -3.89 15.84 7.89
CA ASP A 56 -4.77 17.00 7.72
C ASP A 56 -5.72 16.82 6.51
N HIS A 57 -5.37 15.94 5.57
CA HIS A 57 -6.14 15.67 4.35
C HIS A 57 -6.40 14.17 4.08
N PRO A 58 -6.97 13.41 5.03
CA PRO A 58 -7.18 11.98 4.88
C PRO A 58 -8.17 11.64 3.76
N ASP A 59 -9.18 12.49 3.51
CA ASP A 59 -10.12 12.31 2.39
C ASP A 59 -9.42 12.38 1.03
N THR A 60 -8.42 13.27 0.90
CA THR A 60 -7.59 13.34 -0.30
C THR A 60 -6.74 12.09 -0.47
N VAL A 61 -6.22 11.52 0.61
CA VAL A 61 -5.49 10.24 0.57
C VAL A 61 -6.41 9.11 0.12
N ASP A 62 -7.59 8.98 0.73
CA ASP A 62 -8.58 7.96 0.38
C ASP A 62 -8.96 8.05 -1.11
N ASP A 63 -9.43 9.22 -1.56
CA ASP A 63 -9.88 9.41 -2.94
C ASP A 63 -8.73 9.30 -3.98
N TRP A 64 -7.50 9.70 -3.61
CA TRP A 64 -6.32 9.52 -4.46
C TRP A 64 -6.00 8.05 -4.71
N PHE A 65 -5.95 7.24 -3.65
CA PHE A 65 -5.65 5.82 -3.78
C PHE A 65 -6.82 5.02 -4.35
N ARG A 66 -8.07 5.48 -4.18
CA ARG A 66 -9.22 4.96 -4.94
C ARG A 66 -9.08 5.16 -6.43
N LEU A 67 -8.68 6.36 -6.88
CA LEU A 67 -8.39 6.64 -8.29
C LEU A 67 -7.30 5.71 -8.83
N CYS A 68 -6.19 5.58 -8.10
CA CYS A 68 -5.07 4.71 -8.51
C CYS A 68 -5.47 3.23 -8.57
N ALA A 69 -6.24 2.74 -7.59
CA ALA A 69 -6.76 1.37 -7.58
C ALA A 69 -7.69 1.11 -8.77
N ARG A 70 -8.56 2.07 -9.15
CA ARG A 70 -9.41 1.94 -10.34
C ARG A 70 -8.60 1.85 -11.63
N PHE A 71 -7.51 2.60 -11.74
CA PHE A 71 -6.58 2.47 -12.88
C PHE A 71 -5.95 1.08 -12.96
N LEU A 72 -5.49 0.51 -11.83
CA LEU A 72 -4.96 -0.86 -11.79
C LEU A 72 -5.99 -1.90 -12.24
N GLN A 73 -7.26 -1.71 -11.86
CA GLN A 73 -8.33 -2.65 -12.19
C GLN A 73 -8.75 -2.56 -13.67
N ARG A 74 -8.77 -1.35 -14.26
CA ARG A 74 -9.35 -1.11 -15.59
C ARG A 74 -8.33 -0.98 -16.71
N ALA A 75 -7.21 -0.30 -16.45
CA ALA A 75 -6.14 -0.08 -17.43
C ALA A 75 -4.74 -0.32 -16.83
N PRO A 76 -4.48 -1.53 -16.29
CA PRO A 76 -3.26 -1.81 -15.51
C PRO A 76 -1.98 -1.51 -16.26
N VAL A 77 -1.84 -1.95 -17.51
CA VAL A 77 -0.59 -1.75 -18.27
C VAL A 77 -0.30 -0.28 -18.48
N ALA A 78 -1.30 0.50 -18.86
CA ALA A 78 -1.15 1.93 -19.11
C ALA A 78 -0.77 2.69 -17.82
N PHE A 79 -1.38 2.33 -16.68
CA PHE A 79 -1.05 2.90 -15.38
C PHE A 79 0.34 2.47 -14.89
N LEU A 80 0.69 1.19 -15.02
CA LEU A 80 2.00 0.65 -14.63
C LEU A 80 3.17 1.17 -15.48
N GLN A 81 2.88 1.86 -16.59
CA GLN A 81 3.87 2.49 -17.46
C GLN A 81 3.82 4.02 -17.41
N CYS A 82 2.93 4.62 -16.61
CA CYS A 82 2.79 6.07 -16.57
C CYS A 82 3.97 6.72 -15.84
N SER A 83 4.26 7.97 -16.19
CA SER A 83 5.41 8.71 -15.68
C SER A 83 5.33 8.99 -14.17
N ALA A 84 4.10 9.11 -13.64
CA ALA A 84 3.84 9.42 -12.24
C ALA A 84 3.91 8.20 -11.30
N LEU A 85 4.06 6.98 -11.82
CA LEU A 85 3.89 5.75 -11.03
C LEU A 85 4.82 5.67 -9.82
N ASN A 86 6.12 5.93 -10.00
CA ASN A 86 7.08 5.87 -8.88
C ASN A 86 6.74 6.86 -7.78
N THR A 87 6.34 8.08 -8.16
CA THR A 87 5.92 9.12 -7.23
C THR A 87 4.65 8.70 -6.47
N ILE A 88 3.70 8.02 -7.13
CA ILE A 88 2.52 7.41 -6.49
C ILE A 88 2.91 6.32 -5.49
N LEU A 89 3.82 5.44 -5.87
CA LEU A 89 4.30 4.33 -5.01
C LEU A 89 4.99 4.86 -3.75
N GLU A 90 5.89 5.83 -3.90
CA GLU A 90 6.58 6.47 -2.77
C GLU A 90 5.60 7.16 -1.81
N CYS A 91 4.60 7.85 -2.35
CA CYS A 91 3.52 8.44 -1.56
C CYS A 91 2.73 7.36 -0.79
N GLY A 92 2.39 6.25 -1.45
CA GLY A 92 1.69 5.12 -0.81
C GLY A 92 2.51 4.49 0.31
N LEU A 93 3.82 4.35 0.13
CA LEU A 93 4.71 3.81 1.15
C LEU A 93 4.70 4.66 2.43
N GLN A 94 4.59 5.99 2.32
CA GLN A 94 4.46 6.87 3.48
C GLN A 94 3.04 6.81 4.07
N ALA A 95 2.02 6.83 3.21
CA ALA A 95 0.61 6.88 3.61
C ALA A 95 0.12 5.59 4.30
N CYS A 96 0.79 4.44 4.09
CA CYS A 96 0.41 3.17 4.73
C CYS A 96 0.59 3.17 6.27
N MET A 97 1.26 4.19 6.82
CA MET A 97 1.43 4.41 8.25
C MET A 97 0.40 5.39 8.84
N LEU A 98 -0.51 5.94 8.03
CA LEU A 98 -1.49 6.93 8.48
C LEU A 98 -2.52 6.27 9.42
N ASP A 99 -2.65 6.80 10.64
CA ASP A 99 -3.70 6.44 11.60
C ASP A 99 -5.03 7.12 11.22
N HIS A 100 -5.58 6.68 10.10
CA HIS A 100 -6.92 7.04 9.66
C HIS A 100 -7.49 5.84 8.89
N LYS A 101 -8.55 5.23 9.42
CA LYS A 101 -9.06 3.93 8.96
C LYS A 101 -9.32 3.87 7.45
N GLU A 102 -10.12 4.79 6.92
CA GLU A 102 -10.57 4.76 5.52
C GLU A 102 -9.40 5.04 4.56
N ALA A 103 -8.64 6.10 4.82
CA ALA A 103 -7.46 6.44 4.04
C ALA A 103 -6.39 5.33 4.04
N ASN A 104 -6.10 4.74 5.21
CA ASN A 104 -5.17 3.61 5.32
C ASN A 104 -5.67 2.40 4.51
N ALA A 105 -6.95 2.03 4.66
CA ALA A 105 -7.55 0.94 3.92
C ALA A 105 -7.46 1.16 2.40
N ALA A 106 -7.66 2.39 1.91
CA ALA A 106 -7.50 2.72 0.50
C ALA A 106 -6.06 2.55 0.00
N VAL A 107 -5.07 3.00 0.78
CA VAL A 107 -3.65 2.82 0.47
C VAL A 107 -3.27 1.34 0.41
N LEU A 108 -3.68 0.56 1.41
CA LEU A 108 -3.40 -0.88 1.45
C LEU A 108 -4.11 -1.61 0.32
N LYS A 109 -5.36 -1.23 0.01
CA LYS A 109 -6.10 -1.77 -1.13
C LYS A 109 -5.39 -1.50 -2.45
N PHE A 110 -4.78 -0.33 -2.63
CA PHE A 110 -3.97 -0.01 -3.80
C PHE A 110 -2.78 -0.97 -3.95
N PHE A 111 -2.02 -1.22 -2.87
CA PHE A 111 -0.90 -2.18 -2.92
C PHE A 111 -1.36 -3.63 -3.14
N GLN A 112 -2.49 -4.01 -2.57
CA GLN A 112 -3.11 -5.31 -2.83
C GLN A 112 -3.50 -5.45 -4.30
N ASP A 113 -4.20 -4.46 -4.87
CA ASP A 113 -4.57 -4.46 -6.30
C ASP A 113 -3.34 -4.47 -7.22
N LEU A 114 -2.26 -3.83 -6.81
CA LEU A 114 -0.98 -3.86 -7.54
C LEU A 114 -0.42 -5.28 -7.62
N LEU A 115 -0.39 -6.01 -6.49
CA LEU A 115 0.05 -7.40 -6.44
C LEU A 115 -0.91 -8.33 -7.19
N GLU A 116 -2.20 -8.08 -7.12
CA GLU A 116 -3.22 -8.83 -7.87
C GLU A 116 -3.09 -8.62 -9.38
N ALA A 117 -2.78 -7.40 -9.84
CA ALA A 117 -2.59 -7.09 -11.25
C ALA A 117 -1.46 -7.93 -11.88
N GLY A 118 -0.43 -8.26 -11.09
CA GLY A 118 0.67 -9.12 -11.50
C GLY A 118 0.39 -10.62 -11.44
N ARG A 119 -0.64 -11.08 -10.73
CA ARG A 119 -0.90 -12.53 -10.52
C ARG A 119 -2.19 -13.05 -11.14
N LYS A 120 -3.24 -12.24 -11.15
CA LYS A 120 -4.56 -12.67 -11.63
C LYS A 120 -4.69 -12.50 -13.14
N HIS A 121 -5.69 -13.18 -13.69
CA HIS A 121 -6.07 -13.11 -15.10
C HIS A 121 -4.92 -13.49 -16.06
N GLU A 122 -4.33 -14.67 -15.80
CA GLU A 122 -3.29 -15.30 -16.64
C GLU A 122 -3.77 -15.53 -18.08
N ASP A 123 -5.08 -15.68 -18.27
CA ASP A 123 -5.75 -15.85 -19.55
C ASP A 123 -5.73 -14.60 -20.45
N ARG A 124 -5.43 -13.42 -19.90
CA ARG A 124 -5.42 -12.16 -20.67
C ARG A 124 -4.10 -11.98 -21.44
N PRO A 125 -4.15 -11.46 -22.69
CA PRO A 125 -2.97 -11.35 -23.56
C PRO A 125 -1.86 -10.44 -23.01
N ASN A 126 -2.20 -9.53 -22.09
CA ASN A 126 -1.26 -8.62 -21.45
C ASN A 126 -0.75 -9.12 -20.07
N PHE A 127 -1.02 -10.37 -19.69
CA PHE A 127 -0.58 -10.93 -18.41
C PHE A 127 0.94 -10.82 -18.21
N GLU A 128 1.74 -11.31 -19.15
CA GLU A 128 3.22 -11.29 -19.04
C GLU A 128 3.78 -9.87 -18.85
N THR A 129 3.19 -8.89 -19.53
CA THR A 129 3.55 -7.47 -19.38
C THR A 129 3.21 -6.97 -17.98
N ARG A 130 2.00 -7.25 -17.47
CA ARG A 130 1.61 -6.86 -16.10
C ARG A 130 2.51 -7.53 -15.07
N HIS A 131 2.70 -8.84 -15.17
CA HIS A 131 3.52 -9.63 -14.25
C HIS A 131 4.95 -9.07 -14.20
N THR A 132 5.58 -8.83 -15.35
CA THR A 132 6.93 -8.26 -15.43
C THR A 132 7.02 -6.88 -14.77
N LEU A 133 6.08 -5.98 -15.06
CA LEU A 133 6.06 -4.63 -14.47
C LEU A 133 5.89 -4.70 -12.95
N VAL A 134 4.95 -5.51 -12.46
CA VAL A 134 4.69 -5.67 -11.03
C VAL A 134 5.87 -6.34 -10.32
N VAL A 135 6.53 -7.34 -10.92
CA VAL A 135 7.75 -7.94 -10.36
C VAL A 135 8.87 -6.90 -10.19
N ASN A 136 9.07 -6.01 -11.16
CA ASN A 136 10.06 -4.95 -11.07
C ASN A 136 9.75 -3.96 -9.92
N ILE A 137 8.48 -3.55 -9.81
CA ILE A 137 8.02 -2.70 -8.71
C ILE A 137 8.18 -3.40 -7.37
N PHE A 138 7.80 -4.67 -7.28
CA PHE A 138 7.89 -5.49 -6.08
C PHE A 138 9.34 -5.66 -5.61
N ASN A 139 10.28 -5.90 -6.54
CA ASN A 139 11.69 -5.99 -6.22
C ASN A 139 12.29 -4.66 -5.75
N THR A 140 11.71 -3.54 -6.17
CA THR A 140 12.20 -2.19 -5.84
C THR A 140 11.63 -1.67 -4.51
N HIS A 141 10.35 -1.91 -4.25
CA HIS A 141 9.61 -1.29 -3.15
C HIS A 141 9.09 -2.28 -2.09
N GLY A 142 9.16 -3.59 -2.34
CA GLY A 142 8.56 -4.61 -1.47
C GLY A 142 9.14 -4.65 -0.05
N GLU A 143 10.46 -4.51 0.09
CA GLU A 143 11.12 -4.46 1.40
C GLU A 143 10.67 -3.25 2.22
N SER A 144 10.58 -2.07 1.58
CA SER A 144 10.12 -0.84 2.22
C SER A 144 8.65 -0.96 2.65
N LEU A 145 7.81 -1.57 1.82
CA LEU A 145 6.41 -1.82 2.16
C LEU A 145 6.30 -2.71 3.41
N VAL A 146 6.99 -3.85 3.44
CA VAL A 146 7.01 -4.75 4.62
C VAL A 146 7.51 -4.01 5.86
N SER A 147 8.60 -3.24 5.73
CA SER A 147 9.19 -2.48 6.83
C SER A 147 8.24 -1.43 7.40
N ASN A 148 7.55 -0.69 6.53
CA ASN A 148 6.62 0.36 6.94
C ASN A 148 5.37 -0.23 7.58
N LEU A 149 4.85 -1.34 7.05
CA LEU A 149 3.69 -2.04 7.62
C LEU A 149 3.98 -2.62 9.01
N ILE A 150 5.18 -3.16 9.23
CA ILE A 150 5.61 -3.60 10.57
C ILE A 150 5.70 -2.40 11.52
N ASN A 151 6.32 -1.30 11.10
CA ASN A 151 6.37 -0.08 11.91
C ASN A 151 4.97 0.43 12.24
N ALA A 152 4.08 0.46 11.24
CA ALA A 152 2.71 0.92 11.37
C ALA A 152 1.96 0.08 12.41
N ALA A 153 1.96 -1.25 12.26
CA ALA A 153 1.23 -2.15 13.16
C ALA A 153 1.76 -2.16 14.61
N ILE A 154 3.03 -1.83 14.83
CA ILE A 154 3.61 -1.86 16.17
C ILE A 154 3.46 -0.51 16.87
N PHE A 155 3.73 0.59 16.16
CA PHE A 155 3.96 1.90 16.80
C PHE A 155 2.88 2.94 16.51
N ILE A 156 2.02 2.73 15.50
CA ILE A 156 1.16 3.80 14.98
C ILE A 156 -0.30 3.39 14.93
N LEU A 157 -0.61 2.26 14.28
CA LEU A 157 -1.97 1.86 13.97
C LEU A 157 -2.64 1.17 15.18
N PRO A 158 -3.91 1.49 15.47
CA PRO A 158 -4.71 0.72 16.41
C PRO A 158 -4.91 -0.73 15.97
N GLN A 159 -5.04 -1.65 16.94
CA GLN A 159 -5.20 -3.09 16.70
C GLN A 159 -6.35 -3.46 15.74
N TYR A 160 -7.43 -2.68 15.69
CA TYR A 160 -8.55 -2.95 14.79
C TYR A 160 -8.20 -2.76 13.30
N MET A 161 -7.10 -2.06 12.98
CA MET A 161 -6.59 -1.87 11.62
C MET A 161 -5.60 -2.95 11.19
N HIS A 162 -5.17 -3.85 12.09
CA HIS A 162 -4.18 -4.88 11.77
C HIS A 162 -4.68 -5.91 10.77
N HIS A 163 -5.99 -6.02 10.57
CA HIS A 163 -6.57 -6.91 9.57
C HIS A 163 -6.10 -6.55 8.16
N ASP A 164 -6.09 -5.27 7.80
CA ASP A 164 -5.74 -4.84 6.44
C ASP A 164 -4.22 -4.94 6.20
N VAL A 165 -3.42 -4.74 7.25
CA VAL A 165 -1.98 -5.05 7.24
C VAL A 165 -1.74 -6.54 7.01
N ALA A 166 -2.46 -7.39 7.74
CA ALA A 166 -2.38 -8.84 7.61
C ALA A 166 -2.78 -9.32 6.20
N GLU A 167 -3.83 -8.74 5.61
CA GLU A 167 -4.24 -9.06 4.25
C GLU A 167 -3.15 -8.68 3.24
N THR A 168 -2.52 -7.54 3.42
CA THR A 168 -1.41 -7.10 2.58
C THR A 168 -0.21 -8.05 2.69
N PHE A 169 0.18 -8.46 3.91
CA PHE A 169 1.22 -9.50 4.11
C PHE A 169 0.87 -10.82 3.45
N PHE A 170 -0.38 -11.26 3.58
CA PHE A 170 -0.84 -12.49 2.96
C PHE A 170 -0.70 -12.43 1.43
N GLN A 171 -1.10 -11.31 0.81
CA GLN A 171 -0.95 -11.13 -0.63
C GLN A 171 0.52 -11.04 -1.07
N ILE A 172 1.39 -10.41 -0.29
CA ILE A 172 2.84 -10.39 -0.54
C ILE A 172 3.40 -11.83 -0.50
N MET A 173 3.00 -12.64 0.48
CA MET A 173 3.42 -14.05 0.54
C MET A 173 2.89 -14.89 -0.61
N GLN A 174 1.68 -14.60 -1.11
CA GLN A 174 1.18 -15.26 -2.32
C GLN A 174 1.92 -14.82 -3.60
N PHE A 175 2.57 -13.66 -3.58
CA PHE A 175 3.37 -13.14 -4.68
C PHE A 175 4.79 -13.71 -4.67
N ASP A 176 5.48 -13.63 -3.54
CA ASP A 176 6.83 -14.17 -3.36
C ASP A 176 7.10 -14.40 -1.86
N ARG A 177 6.72 -15.59 -1.38
CA ARG A 177 6.93 -15.98 0.03
C ARG A 177 8.41 -15.93 0.44
N PRO A 178 9.38 -16.46 -0.34
CA PRO A 178 10.79 -16.37 0.02
C PRO A 178 11.27 -14.93 0.28
N LYS A 179 10.94 -13.97 -0.59
CA LYS A 179 11.31 -12.56 -0.35
C LYS A 179 10.63 -11.97 0.87
N PHE A 180 9.34 -12.26 1.06
CA PHE A 180 8.64 -11.83 2.27
C PHE A 180 9.33 -12.30 3.55
N CYS A 181 9.69 -13.59 3.62
CA CYS A 181 10.39 -14.17 4.77
C CYS A 181 11.70 -13.43 5.06
N LEU A 182 12.48 -13.14 4.01
CA LEU A 182 13.76 -12.42 4.10
C LEU A 182 13.57 -10.99 4.60
N TRP A 183 12.63 -10.25 4.03
CA TRP A 183 12.37 -8.86 4.41
C TRP A 183 11.80 -8.73 5.82
N LEU A 184 10.88 -9.63 6.19
CA LEU A 184 10.34 -9.67 7.54
C LEU A 184 11.45 -9.95 8.56
N GLU A 185 12.32 -10.94 8.29
CA GLU A 185 13.46 -11.25 9.16
C GLU A 185 14.40 -10.03 9.30
N ALA A 186 14.76 -9.40 8.19
CA ALA A 186 15.63 -8.22 8.18
C ALA A 186 15.02 -7.09 9.03
N LYS A 187 13.72 -6.85 8.90
CA LYS A 187 13.02 -5.83 9.67
C LYS A 187 12.98 -6.16 11.17
N LEU A 188 12.71 -7.41 11.54
CA LEU A 188 12.65 -7.83 12.95
C LEU A 188 14.00 -7.69 13.66
N LYS A 189 15.12 -7.93 12.95
CA LYS A 189 16.48 -7.76 13.50
C LYS A 189 16.83 -6.33 13.91
N VAL A 190 16.15 -5.33 13.33
CA VAL A 190 16.42 -3.90 13.59
C VAL A 190 15.35 -3.24 14.45
N LEU A 191 14.37 -4.00 14.97
CA LEU A 191 13.38 -3.45 15.90
C LEU A 191 14.00 -3.08 17.25
N PRO A 192 13.50 -2.03 17.92
CA PRO A 192 13.96 -1.67 19.26
C PRO A 192 13.53 -2.76 20.25
N THR A 193 14.45 -3.60 20.71
CA THR A 193 14.14 -4.70 21.64
C THR A 193 14.07 -4.27 23.10
N LYS A 194 14.34 -2.99 23.39
CA LYS A 194 14.33 -2.42 24.74
C LYS A 194 13.34 -1.27 24.80
N ASN A 195 12.61 -1.18 25.90
CA ASN A 195 11.79 -0.01 26.18
C ASN A 195 12.65 1.20 26.62
N SER A 196 12.04 2.37 26.79
CA SER A 196 12.72 3.61 27.21
C SER A 196 13.44 3.49 28.57
N GLY A 197 13.09 2.48 29.39
CA GLY A 197 13.75 2.15 30.66
C GLY A 197 14.92 1.17 30.54
N GLY A 198 15.27 0.74 29.33
CA GLY A 198 16.35 -0.23 29.08
C GLY A 198 16.01 -1.68 29.41
N VAL A 199 14.75 -1.96 29.78
CA VAL A 199 14.24 -3.31 30.02
C VAL A 199 13.95 -3.98 28.69
N GLU A 200 14.33 -5.25 28.56
CA GLU A 200 14.03 -6.07 27.38
C GLU A 200 12.51 -6.17 27.22
N ALA A 201 12.00 -5.54 26.18
CA ALA A 201 10.58 -5.52 25.84
C ALA A 201 10.19 -6.76 25.03
N ILE A 202 11.14 -7.30 24.27
CA ILE A 202 10.95 -8.50 23.47
C ILE A 202 12.26 -9.28 23.33
N THR A 203 12.16 -10.59 23.49
CA THR A 203 13.25 -11.56 23.42
C THR A 203 13.48 -12.04 21.99
N GLN A 204 14.66 -12.60 21.73
CA GLN A 204 14.97 -13.22 20.44
C GLN A 204 14.01 -14.37 20.10
N THR A 205 13.54 -15.12 21.11
CA THR A 205 12.58 -16.22 20.92
C THR A 205 11.25 -15.70 20.41
N GLU A 206 10.72 -14.62 20.99
CA GLU A 206 9.46 -14.00 20.58
C GLU A 206 9.53 -13.43 19.15
N LEU A 207 10.67 -12.87 18.75
CA LEU A 207 10.91 -12.45 17.36
C LEU A 207 10.85 -13.63 16.37
N VAL A 208 11.47 -14.77 16.72
CA VAL A 208 11.47 -15.99 15.90
C VAL A 208 10.08 -16.61 15.83
N GLU A 209 9.35 -16.64 16.95
CA GLU A 209 7.98 -17.15 17.01
C GLU A 209 7.02 -16.30 16.18
N PHE A 210 7.12 -14.97 16.25
CA PHE A 210 6.34 -14.07 15.41
C PHE A 210 6.65 -14.26 13.93
N HIS A 211 7.94 -14.29 13.56
CA HIS A 211 8.34 -14.55 12.17
C HIS A 211 7.75 -15.86 11.64
N LYS A 212 7.85 -16.94 12.42
CA LYS A 212 7.29 -18.24 12.08
C LYS A 212 5.77 -18.19 11.95
N ALA A 213 5.08 -17.56 12.91
CA ALA A 213 3.62 -17.47 12.91
C ALA A 213 3.09 -16.74 11.67
N VAL A 214 3.76 -15.67 11.24
CA VAL A 214 3.36 -14.92 10.04
C VAL A 214 3.73 -15.67 8.76
N THR A 215 4.96 -16.16 8.64
CA THR A 215 5.47 -16.77 7.39
C THR A 215 4.89 -18.15 7.09
N GLN A 216 4.39 -18.85 8.10
CA GLN A 216 3.72 -20.15 7.96
C GLN A 216 2.19 -20.02 7.90
N ALA A 217 1.64 -18.82 8.02
CA ALA A 217 0.20 -18.61 8.00
C ALA A 217 -0.42 -19.08 6.67
N GLU A 218 -1.57 -19.73 6.79
CA GLU A 218 -2.42 -20.12 5.66
C GLU A 218 -3.63 -19.19 5.50
N ARG A 219 -3.92 -18.40 6.54
CA ARG A 219 -5.08 -17.51 6.58
C ARG A 219 -4.72 -16.15 7.14
N THR A 220 -5.32 -15.10 6.60
CA THR A 220 -5.16 -13.72 7.08
C THR A 220 -5.40 -13.58 8.59
N LYS A 221 -6.39 -14.30 9.14
CA LYS A 221 -6.71 -14.26 10.58
C LYS A 221 -5.55 -14.69 11.49
N GLU A 222 -4.70 -15.61 11.03
CA GLU A 222 -3.53 -16.06 11.78
C GLU A 222 -2.48 -14.95 11.86
N ILE A 223 -2.26 -14.25 10.74
CA ILE A 223 -1.37 -13.09 10.68
C ILE A 223 -1.92 -11.95 11.53
N THR A 224 -3.23 -11.66 11.46
CA THR A 224 -3.86 -10.61 12.29
C THR A 224 -3.64 -10.89 13.77
N ARG A 225 -3.85 -12.13 14.21
CA ARG A 225 -3.62 -12.52 15.60
C ARG A 225 -2.15 -12.35 15.98
N ALA A 226 -1.23 -12.82 15.14
CA ALA A 226 0.20 -12.67 15.38
C ALA A 226 0.60 -11.19 15.50
N LEU A 227 0.07 -10.31 14.65
CA LEU A 227 0.33 -8.87 14.72
C LEU A 227 -0.21 -8.23 16.01
N VAL A 228 -1.43 -8.58 16.41
CA VAL A 228 -2.04 -8.08 17.66
C VAL A 228 -1.27 -8.55 18.89
N ASP A 229 -0.90 -9.83 18.94
CA ASP A 229 -0.15 -10.38 20.06
C ASP A 229 1.27 -9.76 20.11
N PHE A 230 1.90 -9.55 18.96
CA PHE A 230 3.23 -8.95 18.86
C PHE A 230 3.25 -7.46 19.21
N SER A 231 2.26 -6.68 18.78
CA SER A 231 2.22 -5.23 19.05
C SER A 231 2.08 -4.92 20.54
N ARG A 232 1.54 -5.85 21.34
CA ARG A 232 1.40 -5.69 22.81
C ARG A 232 2.72 -5.64 23.55
N PHE A 233 3.80 -6.19 22.99
CA PHE A 233 5.14 -6.06 23.59
C PHE A 233 5.66 -4.61 23.57
N PHE A 234 5.07 -3.74 22.74
CA PHE A 234 5.50 -2.36 22.52
C PHE A 234 4.48 -1.33 23.02
N SER A 235 3.37 -1.79 23.60
CA SER A 235 2.29 -0.94 24.14
C SER A 235 2.48 -0.57 25.60
#